data_AF-A0A971L5P3-F1
#
_entry.id   AF-A0A971L5P3-F1
#
_cell.length_a   1.000
_cell.length_b   1.000
_cell.length_c   1.000
_cell.angle_alpha   90.00
_cell.angle_beta   90.00
_cell.angle_gamma   90.00
#
_symmetry.space_group_name_H-M   'P 1'
#
loop_
_entity.id
_entity.type
_entity.pdbx_description
1 polymer ?
#
loop_
_entity_poly.entity_id
_entity_poly.type
_entity_poly.pdbx_seq_one_letter_code
_entity_poly.pdbx_strand_id
1 'polypeptide(L)'
;MGFNALGDVMAHVQPHVVFHLGPIPVYSTVVNTWIIMAILLTGIFFATRKLSHIPRGVQHLLEIVLEFFYGLLEEAMGKEGRRYLPLVATLFIFILSLNLAW
;
A
#
# COMPACT_ATOMS: atom_id res chain seq x y z
N MET A 1 25.78 -8.59 27.07
CA MET A 1 25.40 -9.20 25.76
C MET A 1 24.12 -8.59 25.18
N GLY A 2 23.03 -8.42 25.95
CA GLY A 2 21.78 -7.85 25.41
C GLY A 2 21.85 -6.43 24.83
N PHE A 3 22.60 -5.50 25.45
CA PHE A 3 22.65 -4.10 24.98
C PHE A 3 23.36 -3.89 23.63
N ASN A 4 24.37 -4.71 23.29
CA ASN A 4 25.05 -4.61 22.00
C ASN A 4 24.18 -5.16 20.87
N ALA A 5 23.48 -6.29 21.11
CA ALA A 5 22.51 -6.84 20.16
C ALA A 5 21.34 -5.87 19.90
N LEU A 6 20.89 -5.14 20.94
CA LEU A 6 19.89 -4.08 20.77
C LEU A 6 20.44 -2.91 19.93
N GLY A 7 21.71 -2.55 20.10
CA GLY A 7 22.37 -1.53 19.28
C GLY A 7 22.43 -1.91 17.79
N ASP A 8 22.79 -3.16 17.48
CA ASP A 8 22.90 -3.65 16.09
C ASP A 8 21.53 -3.75 15.40
N VAL A 9 20.49 -4.17 16.13
CA VAL A 9 19.10 -4.22 15.63
C VAL A 9 18.58 -2.80 15.40
N MET A 10 18.80 -1.88 16.34
CA MET A 10 18.38 -0.50 16.17
C MET A 10 19.08 0.17 14.99
N ALA A 11 20.35 -0.14 14.75
CA ALA A 11 21.10 0.37 13.59
C ALA A 11 20.52 -0.10 12.25
N HIS A 12 19.96 -1.32 12.17
CA HIS A 12 19.32 -1.83 10.94
C HIS A 12 17.91 -1.25 10.71
N VAL A 13 17.19 -0.89 11.77
CA VAL A 13 15.82 -0.35 11.67
C VAL A 13 15.82 1.16 11.41
N GLN A 14 16.92 1.87 11.68
CA GLN A 14 17.02 3.31 11.49
C GLN A 14 16.96 3.69 10.00
N PRO A 15 16.09 4.64 9.61
CA PRO A 15 16.12 5.22 8.28
C PRO A 15 17.47 5.89 8.02
N HIS A 16 18.20 5.43 7.01
CA HIS A 16 19.45 6.05 6.59
C HIS A 16 19.22 6.94 5.37
N VAL A 17 20.04 7.97 5.22
CA VAL A 17 19.99 8.86 4.04
C VAL A 17 20.50 8.08 2.83
N VAL A 18 19.73 8.09 1.75
CA VAL A 18 20.10 7.43 0.49
C VAL A 18 20.80 8.44 -0.44
N PHE A 19 20.25 9.66 -0.55
CA PHE A 19 20.82 10.74 -1.35
C PHE A 19 20.31 12.11 -0.88
N HIS A 20 20.87 13.18 -1.42
CA HIS A 20 20.43 14.56 -1.16
C HIS A 20 19.81 15.17 -2.42
N LEU A 21 18.65 15.82 -2.27
CA LEU A 21 18.05 16.71 -3.27
C LEU A 21 18.38 18.16 -2.89
N GLY A 22 19.53 18.64 -3.38
CA GLY A 22 20.07 19.93 -2.94
C GLY A 22 20.32 19.91 -1.42
N PRO A 23 19.68 20.80 -0.63
CA PRO A 23 19.84 20.83 0.82
C PRO A 23 19.02 19.76 1.57
N ILE A 24 18.12 19.03 0.89
CA ILE A 24 17.16 18.13 1.55
C ILE A 24 17.67 16.68 1.52
N PRO A 25 17.94 16.03 2.68
CA PRO A 25 18.27 14.61 2.73
C PRO A 25 17.03 13.75 2.45
N VAL A 26 17.18 12.74 1.60
CA VAL A 26 16.14 11.75 1.27
C VAL A 26 16.46 10.44 1.97
N TYR A 27 15.55 9.99 2.84
CA TYR A 27 15.70 8.77 3.63
C TYR A 27 15.23 7.53 2.89
N SER A 28 15.71 6.35 3.30
CA SER A 28 15.32 5.05 2.75
C SER A 28 13.81 4.79 2.80
N THR A 29 13.12 5.30 3.82
CA THR A 29 11.66 5.22 3.96
C THR A 29 10.91 5.94 2.84
N VAL A 30 11.40 7.11 2.41
CA VAL A 30 10.80 7.90 1.31
C VAL A 30 11.00 7.16 -0.01
N VAL A 31 12.21 6.65 -0.24
CA VAL A 31 12.52 5.88 -1.45
C VAL A 31 11.66 4.63 -1.54
N ASN A 32 11.51 3.88 -0.45
CA ASN A 32 10.67 2.68 -0.42
C ASN A 32 9.20 3.02 -0.73
N THR A 33 8.69 4.12 -0.16
CA THR A 33 7.34 4.61 -0.43
C THR A 33 7.14 4.89 -1.92
N TRP A 34 8.08 5.57 -2.58
CA TRP A 34 7.98 5.84 -4.02
C TRP A 34 8.03 4.57 -4.88
N ILE A 35 8.88 3.60 -4.52
CA ILE A 35 8.94 2.31 -5.21
C ILE A 35 7.59 1.60 -5.13
N ILE A 36 7.01 1.50 -3.92
CA ILE A 36 5.72 0.87 -3.70
C ILE A 36 4.60 1.62 -4.45
N MET A 37 4.60 2.94 -4.41
CA MET A 37 3.66 3.76 -5.18
C MET A 37 3.78 3.47 -6.69
N ALA A 38 5.00 3.39 -7.23
CA ALA A 38 5.22 3.09 -8.64
C ALA A 38 4.69 1.70 -9.01
N ILE A 39 4.93 0.69 -8.16
CA ILE A 39 4.42 -0.68 -8.35
C ILE A 39 2.90 -0.70 -8.34
N LEU A 40 2.27 -0.08 -7.32
CA LEU A 40 0.82 -0.06 -7.17
C LEU A 40 0.13 0.67 -8.34
N LEU A 41 0.62 1.86 -8.70
CA LEU A 41 0.06 2.63 -9.81
C LEU A 41 0.19 1.88 -11.14
N THR A 42 1.33 1.24 -11.38
CA THR A 42 1.55 0.45 -12.59
C THR A 42 0.64 -0.78 -12.61
N GLY A 43 0.53 -1.50 -11.49
CA GLY A 43 -0.35 -2.66 -11.35
C GLY A 43 -1.82 -2.31 -11.58
N ILE A 44 -2.31 -1.24 -10.96
CA ILE A 44 -3.67 -0.73 -11.13
C ILE A 44 -3.92 -0.30 -12.58
N PHE A 45 -2.97 0.41 -13.20
CA PHE A 45 -3.07 0.83 -14.59
C PHE A 45 -3.27 -0.37 -15.52
N PHE A 46 -2.46 -1.42 -15.38
CA PHE A 46 -2.62 -2.63 -16.22
C PHE A 46 -3.89 -3.41 -15.89
N ALA A 47 -4.27 -3.50 -14.63
CA ALA A 47 -5.47 -4.22 -14.20
C ALA A 47 -6.77 -3.55 -14.67
N THR A 48 -6.78 -2.22 -14.80
CA THR A 48 -7.96 -1.44 -15.23
C THR A 48 -7.98 -1.13 -16.73
N ARG A 49 -6.88 -1.36 -17.46
CA ARG A 49 -6.78 -1.03 -18.89
C ARG A 49 -7.71 -1.86 -19.80
N LYS A 50 -8.13 -3.06 -19.38
CA LYS A 50 -8.98 -3.96 -20.17
C LYS A 50 -10.13 -4.53 -19.32
N LEU A 51 -10.98 -3.64 -18.81
CA LEU A 51 -12.21 -4.06 -18.14
C LEU A 51 -13.20 -4.63 -19.14
N SER A 52 -13.68 -5.84 -18.89
CA SER A 52 -14.71 -6.52 -19.68
C SER A 52 -16.01 -6.60 -18.90
N HIS A 53 -17.14 -6.51 -19.60
CA HIS A 53 -18.46 -6.61 -18.96
C HIS A 53 -18.68 -7.95 -18.23
N ILE A 54 -18.08 -9.03 -18.73
CA ILE A 54 -18.05 -10.31 -18.03
C ILE A 54 -16.67 -10.42 -17.37
N PRO A 55 -16.57 -10.35 -16.04
CA PRO A 55 -15.28 -10.37 -15.34
C PRO A 55 -14.53 -11.67 -15.59
N ARG A 56 -13.24 -11.55 -15.93
CA ARG A 56 -12.33 -12.69 -16.12
C ARG A 56 -10.94 -12.35 -15.57
N GLY A 57 -10.26 -13.36 -15.02
CA GLY A 57 -8.88 -13.24 -14.53
C GLY A 57 -8.74 -12.22 -13.38
N VAL A 58 -7.86 -11.22 -13.56
CA VAL A 58 -7.53 -10.22 -12.54
C VAL A 58 -8.73 -9.35 -12.16
N GLN A 59 -9.66 -9.08 -13.07
CA GLN A 59 -10.87 -8.32 -12.77
C GLN A 59 -11.73 -9.02 -11.71
N HIS A 60 -11.85 -10.35 -11.76
CA HIS A 60 -12.62 -11.11 -10.78
C HIS A 60 -12.01 -11.01 -9.37
N LEU A 61 -10.68 -11.06 -9.27
CA LEU A 61 -10.00 -10.85 -7.99
C LEU A 61 -10.24 -9.44 -7.44
N LEU A 62 -10.20 -8.41 -8.30
CA LEU A 62 -10.50 -7.04 -7.90
C LEU A 62 -11.94 -6.88 -7.42
N GLU A 63 -12.90 -7.52 -8.09
CA GLU A 63 -14.31 -7.48 -7.68
C GLU A 63 -14.51 -8.13 -6.31
N ILE A 64 -13.91 -9.30 -6.04
CA ILE A 64 -13.95 -9.94 -4.72
C ILE A 64 -13.40 -9.01 -3.63
N VAL A 65 -12.27 -8.35 -3.90
CA VAL A 65 -11.65 -7.41 -2.95
C VAL A 65 -12.56 -6.21 -2.69
N LEU A 66 -13.17 -5.65 -3.73
CA LEU A 66 -14.12 -4.54 -3.61
C LEU A 66 -15.39 -4.95 -2.85
N GLU A 67 -15.91 -6.15 -3.08
CA GLU A 67 -17.05 -6.71 -2.35
C GLU A 67 -16.73 -6.90 -0.86
N PHE A 68 -15.52 -7.36 -0.53
CA PHE A 68 -15.06 -7.45 0.86
C PHE A 68 -15.08 -6.07 1.56
N PHE A 69 -14.48 -5.05 0.96
CA PHE A 69 -14.51 -3.70 1.53
C PHE A 69 -15.91 -3.13 1.58
N TYR A 70 -16.74 -3.42 0.57
CA TYR A 70 -18.12 -3.00 0.55
C TYR A 70 -18.89 -3.55 1.76
N GLY A 71 -18.81 -4.86 2.02
CA GLY A 71 -19.45 -5.48 3.18
C GLY A 71 -18.92 -4.91 4.50
N LEU A 72 -17.60 -4.76 4.63
CA LEU A 72 -16.97 -4.18 5.82
C LEU A 72 -17.47 -2.76 6.12
N LEU A 73 -17.58 -1.92 5.09
CA LEU A 73 -18.00 -0.53 5.25
C LEU A 73 -19.51 -0.40 5.50
N GLU A 74 -20.32 -1.25 4.88
CA GLU A 74 -21.75 -1.31 5.16
C GLU A 74 -22.03 -1.77 6.60
N GLU A 75 -21.27 -2.75 7.10
CA GLU A 75 -21.39 -3.20 8.50
C GLU A 75 -20.96 -2.10 9.49
N ALA A 76 -19.84 -1.42 9.22
CA ALA A 76 -19.29 -0.43 10.13
C ALA A 76 -20.01 0.93 10.14
N MET A 77 -20.54 1.36 8.98
CA MET A 77 -21.08 2.71 8.79
C MET A 77 -22.48 2.76 8.16
N GLY A 78 -23.08 1.61 7.86
CA GLY A 78 -24.33 1.53 7.11
C GLY A 78 -24.18 1.85 5.63
N LYS A 79 -25.31 2.03 4.93
CA LYS A 79 -25.37 2.18 3.46
C LYS A 79 -24.57 3.37 2.91
N GLU A 80 -24.36 4.41 3.70
CA GLU A 80 -23.54 5.58 3.35
C GLU A 80 -22.04 5.27 3.30
N GLY A 81 -21.62 4.12 3.83
CA GLY A 81 -20.22 3.66 3.84
C GLY A 81 -19.61 3.52 2.44
N ARG A 82 -20.44 3.30 1.40
CA ARG A 82 -20.02 3.16 -0.01
C ARG A 82 -19.15 4.32 -0.49
N ARG A 83 -19.44 5.55 -0.04
CA ARG A 83 -18.70 6.74 -0.48
C ARG A 83 -17.24 6.74 -0.04
N TYR A 84 -16.91 5.99 1.01
CA TYR A 84 -15.57 5.91 1.58
C TYR A 84 -14.76 4.74 1.03
N LEU A 85 -15.37 3.88 0.21
CA LEU A 85 -14.73 2.70 -0.34
C LEU A 85 -13.42 3.03 -1.07
N PRO A 86 -13.35 4.04 -1.97
CA PRO A 86 -12.09 4.37 -2.65
C PRO A 86 -10.97 4.75 -1.67
N LEU A 87 -11.29 5.49 -0.61
CA LEU A 87 -10.31 5.92 0.39
C LEU A 87 -9.83 4.73 1.23
N VAL A 88 -10.75 3.93 1.76
CA VAL A 88 -10.43 2.81 2.66
C VAL A 88 -9.68 1.73 1.91
N ALA A 89 -10.15 1.32 0.73
CA ALA A 89 -9.49 0.30 -0.07
C ALA A 89 -8.08 0.74 -0.48
N THR A 90 -7.90 2.00 -0.92
CA THR A 90 -6.58 2.52 -1.29
C THR A 90 -5.63 2.56 -0.10
N LEU A 91 -6.07 3.11 1.03
CA LEU A 91 -5.25 3.17 2.24
C LEU A 91 -4.88 1.77 2.74
N PHE A 92 -5.83 0.84 2.73
CA PHE A 92 -5.58 -0.53 3.13
C PHE A 92 -4.52 -1.18 2.24
N ILE A 93 -4.70 -1.16 0.92
CA ILE A 93 -3.76 -1.78 -0.03
C ILE A 93 -2.38 -1.13 0.08
N PHE A 94 -2.34 0.20 0.23
CA PHE A 94 -1.09 0.94 0.38
C PHE A 94 -0.35 0.56 1.67
N ILE A 95 -1.04 0.57 2.82
CA ILE A 95 -0.45 0.21 4.11
C ILE A 95 -0.04 -1.26 4.15
N LEU A 96 -0.87 -2.16 3.61
CA LEU A 96 -0.56 -3.58 3.49
C LEU A 96 0.73 -3.78 2.68
N SER A 97 0.85 -3.08 1.54
CA SER A 97 2.04 -3.17 0.68
C SER A 97 3.30 -2.64 1.37
N LEU A 98 3.17 -1.56 2.15
CA LEU A 98 4.28 -1.04 2.96
C LEU A 98 4.74 -2.03 4.04
N ASN A 99 3.80 -2.69 4.71
CA ASN A 99 4.12 -3.70 5.72
C ASN A 99 4.76 -4.94 5.11
N LEU A 100 4.36 -5.34 3.91
CA LEU A 100 4.88 -6.54 3.25
C LEU A 100 6.25 -6.31 2.59
N ALA A 101 6.63 -5.06 2.36
CA ALA A 101 7.90 -4.68 1.75
C ALA A 101 9.06 -4.64 2.75
N TRP A 102 8.80 -4.94 4.04
CA TRP A 102 9.75 -4.90 5.15
C TRP A 102 9.83 -6.24 5.87
#